data_AF-A0AA88ZPR9-F1
#
_entry.id   AF-A0AA88ZPR9-F1
#
_cell.length_a   1.000
_cell.length_b   1.000
_cell.length_c   1.000
_cell.angle_alpha   90.00
_cell.angle_beta   90.00
_cell.angle_gamma   90.00
#
_symmetry.space_group_name_H-M   'P 1'
#
loop_
_entity.id
_entity.type
_entity.pdbx_description
1 polymer ?
#
loop_
_entity_poly.entity_id
_entity_poly.type
_entity_poly.pdbx_seq_one_letter_code
_entity_poly.pdbx_strand_id
1 'polypeptide(L)'
;MKIKANKIILSLTAGLLLASCQKEETNVSTEESFNVAKSAATSKSNSSLEQLSPTVRLEGIELFNDNPFTISQVVTPSACAPTLFNTVIDESVSSNIDALGAEWYELYAEMNFYYSLTDTSEQYFGANGEYTNLVSKITRGLEGFWNMSNEVSVRGQHNSTLNDSSKVIDILTFWYGLPEEEAAIYADYFINVVNAESTFLIESPLVSFDGFAIALEGQLDQGDIIVIGDGLIELAAEAGVDSKVVWSGIMAHEWGHQIQFNNRDWYPNGAADNAPEATRTTELEADFFTGYYLTHKRGGTYNWKKTEEFLSLFFNIGDCSFTSEGHHGTPAQRMEAAKQGYILAQNAKKKGHILDAEAVHVSFLEILETVVGPQENTNFLAVAQ
;
A
#
# COMPACT_ATOMS: atom_id res chain seq x y z
N MET A 1 87.03 3.49 -0.18
CA MET A 1 88.06 3.53 -1.23
C MET A 1 87.36 3.52 -2.59
N LYS A 2 87.54 4.59 -3.40
CA LYS A 2 87.24 4.77 -4.85
C LYS A 2 85.81 4.42 -5.33
N ILE A 3 84.89 5.39 -5.52
CA ILE A 3 84.71 6.36 -6.63
C ILE A 3 84.54 5.71 -8.02
N LYS A 4 83.35 5.86 -8.62
CA LYS A 4 83.05 6.54 -9.92
C LYS A 4 81.53 6.47 -10.15
N ALA A 5 80.73 7.53 -10.03
CA ALA A 5 80.70 8.81 -10.75
C ALA A 5 80.23 8.68 -12.20
N ASN A 6 79.02 9.19 -12.46
CA ASN A 6 78.60 10.09 -13.55
C ASN A 6 77.15 9.79 -13.94
N LYS A 7 76.26 10.74 -14.20
CA LYS A 7 76.34 12.20 -14.32
C LYS A 7 74.87 12.68 -14.39
N ILE A 8 74.48 13.74 -13.66
CA ILE A 8 74.30 15.13 -14.18
C ILE A 8 73.01 15.22 -15.03
N ILE A 9 72.06 16.13 -14.83
CA ILE A 9 72.07 17.54 -14.36
C ILE A 9 70.60 17.87 -14.00
N LEU A 10 70.32 18.45 -12.83
CA LEU A 10 70.12 19.91 -12.60
C LEU A 10 68.75 20.39 -13.15
N SER A 11 67.94 21.20 -12.48
CA SER A 11 68.15 22.02 -11.28
C SER A 11 66.81 22.59 -10.82
N LEU A 12 66.67 22.74 -9.50
CA LEU A 12 66.27 23.95 -8.74
C LEU A 12 65.21 24.88 -9.36
N THR A 13 64.12 25.26 -8.69
CA THR A 13 63.98 25.93 -7.36
C THR A 13 62.50 25.91 -6.96
N ALA A 14 62.08 25.46 -5.76
CA ALA A 14 62.10 26.12 -4.44
C ALA A 14 60.99 27.19 -4.23
N GLY A 15 60.21 27.02 -3.13
CA GLY A 15 59.33 28.05 -2.53
C GLY A 15 57.85 27.65 -2.46
N LEU A 16 57.37 26.84 -1.52
CA LEU A 16 56.88 27.22 -0.16
C LEU A 16 55.77 28.30 -0.16
N LEU A 17 54.51 27.91 0.12
CA LEU A 17 53.66 28.36 1.25
C LEU A 17 52.12 28.19 0.99
N LEU A 18 51.50 27.39 1.88
CA LEU A 18 50.22 27.55 2.61
C LEU A 18 48.83 27.64 1.94
N ALA A 19 47.89 26.93 2.60
CA ALA A 19 46.41 27.02 2.61
C ALA A 19 45.69 26.49 1.34
N SER A 20 44.56 25.77 1.38
CA SER A 20 43.55 25.41 2.38
C SER A 20 42.83 24.13 1.91
N CYS A 21 42.30 23.33 2.83
CA CYS A 21 41.35 22.25 2.52
C CYS A 21 40.02 22.83 2.00
N GLN A 22 39.39 22.14 1.05
CA GLN A 22 37.93 22.12 0.92
C GLN A 22 37.46 20.78 0.33
N LYS A 23 36.45 20.20 1.00
CA LYS A 23 35.67 19.04 0.60
C LYS A 23 34.95 19.34 -0.72
N GLU A 24 35.00 18.42 -1.68
CA GLU A 24 33.96 18.33 -2.71
C GLU A 24 32.86 17.40 -2.19
N GLU A 25 31.74 18.02 -1.80
CA GLU A 25 30.44 17.36 -1.76
C GLU A 25 29.88 17.43 -3.17
N THR A 26 29.83 16.30 -3.86
CA THR A 26 29.07 16.16 -5.11
C THR A 26 27.59 16.13 -4.77
N ASN A 27 26.98 17.31 -4.81
CA ASN A 27 25.55 17.48 -4.81
C ASN A 27 25.06 17.22 -6.24
N VAL A 28 24.67 15.98 -6.55
CA VAL A 28 23.97 15.67 -7.80
C VAL A 28 22.53 16.12 -7.59
N SER A 29 22.14 17.24 -8.19
CA SER A 29 20.76 17.70 -8.16
C SER A 29 19.90 16.75 -9.00
N THR A 30 18.87 16.20 -8.37
CA THR A 30 17.83 15.34 -8.96
C THR A 30 17.23 15.91 -10.25
N GLU A 31 17.27 17.23 -10.46
CA GLU A 31 16.79 17.88 -11.69
C GLU A 31 17.62 17.58 -12.97
N GLU A 32 18.90 17.21 -12.85
CA GLU A 32 19.74 16.93 -14.03
C GLU A 32 19.51 15.50 -14.58
N SER A 33 19.21 14.54 -13.71
CA SER A 33 18.84 13.17 -14.11
C SER A 33 17.50 13.12 -14.86
N PHE A 34 16.54 13.99 -14.53
CA PHE A 34 15.25 14.10 -15.23
C PHE A 34 15.38 14.65 -16.67
N ASN A 35 16.34 15.54 -16.94
CA ASN A 35 16.49 16.17 -18.26
C ASN A 35 17.27 15.29 -19.28
N VAL A 36 18.19 14.46 -18.81
CA VAL A 36 18.92 13.52 -19.68
C VAL A 36 18.02 12.37 -20.14
N ALA A 37 17.10 11.89 -19.29
CA ALA A 37 16.12 10.85 -19.63
C ALA A 37 15.13 11.28 -20.75
N LYS A 38 14.68 12.55 -20.74
CA LYS A 38 13.84 13.12 -21.81
C LYS A 38 14.50 13.12 -23.20
N SER A 39 15.83 13.19 -23.23
CA SER A 39 16.60 13.33 -24.46
C SER A 39 16.86 12.00 -25.16
N ALA A 40 16.80 10.88 -24.42
CA ALA A 40 16.96 9.53 -24.97
C ALA A 40 15.61 8.92 -25.43
N ALA A 41 14.49 9.33 -24.83
CA ALA A 41 13.15 8.88 -25.18
C ALA A 41 12.53 9.55 -26.43
N THR A 42 13.21 10.51 -27.06
CA THR A 42 12.63 11.33 -28.15
C THR A 42 12.86 10.79 -29.57
N SER A 43 13.09 9.49 -29.77
CA SER A 43 13.07 8.89 -31.11
C SER A 43 12.00 7.81 -31.27
N LYS A 44 10.86 8.26 -31.84
CA LYS A 44 9.66 7.55 -32.29
C LYS A 44 8.52 7.49 -31.26
N SER A 45 7.55 8.36 -31.52
CA SER A 45 6.18 8.38 -31.01
C SER A 45 5.54 6.98 -30.93
N ASN A 46 5.25 6.52 -29.71
CA ASN A 46 4.29 5.45 -29.42
C ASN A 46 2.92 6.05 -29.06
N SER A 47 2.26 6.70 -30.02
CA SER A 47 0.99 7.40 -29.78
C SER A 47 -0.21 6.47 -29.47
N SER A 48 -0.04 5.15 -29.53
CA SER A 48 -1.11 4.17 -29.27
C SER A 48 -1.13 3.63 -27.83
N LEU A 49 0.00 3.63 -27.11
CA LEU A 49 0.04 3.19 -25.71
C LEU A 49 -0.41 4.27 -24.73
N GLU A 50 -0.18 5.56 -25.04
CA GLU A 50 -0.67 6.69 -24.22
C GLU A 50 -2.22 6.81 -24.19
N GLN A 51 -2.95 5.92 -24.87
CA GLN A 51 -4.41 5.91 -24.96
C GLN A 51 -5.07 4.68 -24.33
N LEU A 52 -4.32 3.77 -23.70
CA LEU A 52 -4.94 2.65 -23.00
C LEU A 52 -5.82 3.20 -21.88
N SER A 53 -7.10 2.90 -21.97
CA SER A 53 -8.07 3.20 -20.94
C SER A 53 -8.98 1.99 -20.81
N PRO A 54 -9.33 1.59 -19.57
CA PRO A 54 -10.26 0.49 -19.39
C PRO A 54 -11.56 0.83 -20.11
N THR A 55 -12.19 -0.18 -20.70
CA THR A 55 -13.48 -0.11 -21.40
C THR A 55 -14.60 -0.70 -20.56
N VAL A 56 -14.28 -1.63 -19.66
CA VAL A 56 -15.20 -2.18 -18.65
C VAL A 56 -15.33 -1.17 -17.51
N ARG A 57 -16.56 -1.00 -17.02
CA ARG A 57 -16.88 -0.16 -15.85
C ARG A 57 -17.69 -0.99 -14.87
N LEU A 58 -17.25 -1.02 -13.63
CA LEU A 58 -18.01 -1.57 -12.52
C LEU A 58 -18.91 -0.45 -11.99
N GLU A 59 -20.22 -0.62 -12.09
CA GLU A 59 -21.19 0.41 -11.72
C GLU A 59 -21.82 0.08 -10.37
N GLY A 60 -21.86 1.04 -9.46
CA GLY A 60 -22.50 0.85 -8.15
C GLY A 60 -21.79 -0.15 -7.24
N ILE A 61 -20.52 -0.49 -7.52
CA ILE A 61 -19.67 -1.22 -6.58
C ILE A 61 -19.24 -0.29 -5.45
N GLU A 62 -19.05 -0.85 -4.26
CA GLU A 62 -18.34 -0.18 -3.18
C GLU A 62 -16.95 -0.79 -3.04
N LEU A 63 -15.94 0.07 -2.97
CA LEU A 63 -14.53 -0.28 -2.87
C LEU A 63 -13.92 0.59 -1.78
N PHE A 64 -13.34 -0.04 -0.77
CA PHE A 64 -12.40 0.61 0.14
C PHE A 64 -11.01 0.19 -0.30
N ASN A 65 -10.25 1.16 -0.82
CA ASN A 65 -8.85 0.98 -1.22
C ASN A 65 -8.00 1.77 -0.24
N ASP A 66 -7.30 1.06 0.64
CA ASP A 66 -6.82 1.62 1.90
C ASP A 66 -5.35 2.00 1.83
N ASN A 67 -4.64 1.51 0.80
CA ASN A 67 -3.23 1.87 0.57
C ASN A 67 -2.95 2.22 -0.90
N PRO A 68 -3.74 3.10 -1.56
CA PRO A 68 -3.48 3.46 -2.95
C PRO A 68 -2.21 4.30 -3.02
N PHE A 69 -1.15 3.70 -3.57
CA PHE A 69 0.11 4.40 -3.78
C PHE A 69 0.19 5.03 -5.16
N THR A 70 0.67 6.27 -5.19
CA THR A 70 1.11 6.92 -6.45
C THR A 70 2.49 7.49 -6.23
N ILE A 71 3.35 7.44 -7.25
CA ILE A 71 4.74 7.92 -7.13
C ILE A 71 4.78 9.40 -6.72
N SER A 72 3.77 10.18 -7.09
CA SER A 72 3.68 11.61 -6.75
C SER A 72 3.57 11.90 -5.24
N GLN A 73 3.16 10.92 -4.42
CA GLN A 73 3.03 11.09 -2.98
C GLN A 73 4.39 11.24 -2.28
N VAL A 74 5.44 10.61 -2.81
CA VAL A 74 6.82 10.64 -2.26
C VAL A 74 7.40 12.05 -2.19
N VAL A 75 6.95 12.94 -3.07
CA VAL A 75 7.45 14.32 -3.14
C VAL A 75 6.57 15.33 -2.40
N THR A 76 5.52 14.87 -1.72
CA THR A 76 4.58 15.74 -1.01
C THR A 76 4.80 15.65 0.50
N PRO A 77 5.31 16.72 1.17
CA PRO A 77 5.49 16.71 2.61
C PRO A 77 4.17 16.51 3.37
N SER A 78 4.14 15.54 4.28
CA SER A 78 2.98 15.31 5.17
C SER A 78 2.90 16.36 6.28
N ALA A 79 1.68 16.73 6.66
CA ALA A 79 1.42 17.65 7.77
C ALA A 79 1.60 17.00 9.15
N CYS A 80 1.70 15.67 9.23
CA CYS A 80 2.12 14.97 10.44
C CYS A 80 3.50 14.33 10.27
N ALA A 81 4.12 13.93 11.38
CA ALA A 81 5.44 13.30 11.34
C ALA A 81 5.40 12.00 10.49
N PRO A 82 6.43 11.75 9.66
CA PRO A 82 6.50 10.52 8.87
C PRO A 82 6.52 9.29 9.78
N THR A 83 5.82 8.24 9.35
CA THR A 83 5.87 6.92 9.98
C THR A 83 7.09 6.14 9.48
N LEU A 84 7.38 5.01 10.12
CA LEU A 84 8.38 4.08 9.58
C LEU A 84 7.94 3.56 8.21
N PHE A 85 6.64 3.49 7.96
CA PHE A 85 6.14 3.05 6.67
C PHE A 85 6.47 4.05 5.58
N ASN A 86 6.27 5.35 5.83
CA ASN A 86 6.67 6.39 4.89
C ASN A 86 8.16 6.30 4.58
N THR A 87 9.00 6.05 5.59
CA THR A 87 10.46 5.90 5.39
C THR A 87 10.79 4.73 4.47
N VAL A 88 10.20 3.56 4.73
CA VAL A 88 10.44 2.34 3.93
C VAL A 88 9.90 2.48 2.51
N ILE A 89 8.74 3.11 2.33
CA ILE A 89 8.18 3.41 1.00
C ILE A 89 9.10 4.38 0.24
N ASP A 90 9.52 5.48 0.88
CA ASP A 90 10.42 6.46 0.27
C ASP A 90 11.77 5.84 -0.13
N GLU A 91 12.31 4.95 0.70
CA GLU A 91 13.52 4.16 0.40
C GLU A 91 13.28 3.17 -0.76
N SER A 92 12.13 2.48 -0.77
CA SER A 92 11.72 1.57 -1.85
C SER A 92 11.53 2.30 -3.18
N VAL A 93 11.22 3.59 -3.20
CA VAL A 93 11.15 4.39 -4.42
C VAL A 93 12.52 4.90 -4.82
N SER A 94 13.20 5.57 -3.89
CA SER A 94 14.45 6.30 -4.18
C SER A 94 15.63 5.38 -4.50
N SER A 95 15.58 4.11 -4.09
CA SER A 95 16.67 3.16 -4.31
C SER A 95 16.76 2.63 -5.75
N ASN A 96 15.65 2.56 -6.50
CA ASN A 96 15.60 1.86 -7.79
C ASN A 96 14.70 2.51 -8.86
N ILE A 97 14.05 3.65 -8.60
CA ILE A 97 13.22 4.33 -9.60
C ILE A 97 14.02 4.67 -10.87
N ASP A 98 13.53 4.19 -12.00
CA ASP A 98 14.09 4.44 -13.32
C ASP A 98 13.08 5.18 -14.23
N ALA A 99 13.50 5.53 -15.45
CA ALA A 99 12.65 6.29 -16.38
C ALA A 99 11.39 5.53 -16.81
N LEU A 100 11.47 4.21 -16.98
CA LEU A 100 10.33 3.35 -17.31
C LEU A 100 9.41 3.18 -16.10
N GLY A 101 9.96 3.05 -14.89
CA GLY A 101 9.21 3.06 -13.65
C GLY A 101 8.38 4.34 -13.50
N ALA A 102 9.01 5.50 -13.70
CA ALA A 102 8.31 6.79 -13.64
C ALA A 102 7.24 6.96 -14.74
N GLU A 103 7.41 6.32 -15.89
CA GLU A 103 6.48 6.39 -17.03
C GLU A 103 5.30 5.42 -16.89
N TRP A 104 5.55 4.17 -16.49
CA TRP A 104 4.59 3.07 -16.61
C TRP A 104 3.97 2.61 -15.28
N TYR A 105 4.45 3.10 -14.13
CA TYR A 105 4.00 2.62 -12.82
C TYR A 105 2.48 2.68 -12.65
N GLU A 106 1.85 3.80 -13.00
CA GLU A 106 0.39 3.97 -12.82
C GLU A 106 -0.40 2.95 -13.64
N LEU A 107 0.02 2.68 -14.88
CA LEU A 107 -0.61 1.64 -15.71
C LEU A 107 -0.37 0.25 -15.11
N TYR A 108 0.82 -0.03 -14.58
CA TYR A 108 1.13 -1.31 -13.95
C TYR A 108 0.30 -1.53 -12.67
N ALA A 109 0.19 -0.52 -11.81
CA ALA A 109 -0.66 -0.59 -10.63
C ALA A 109 -2.14 -0.82 -11.01
N GLU A 110 -2.66 -0.08 -12.01
CA GLU A 110 -4.02 -0.25 -12.52
C GLU A 110 -4.26 -1.66 -13.09
N MET A 111 -3.36 -2.15 -13.94
CA MET A 111 -3.47 -3.48 -14.53
C MET A 111 -3.40 -4.58 -13.45
N ASN A 112 -2.55 -4.43 -12.44
CA ASN A 112 -2.45 -5.39 -11.35
C ASN A 112 -3.70 -5.38 -10.46
N PHE A 113 -4.28 -4.21 -10.20
CA PHE A 113 -5.57 -4.07 -9.54
C PHE A 113 -6.66 -4.80 -10.34
N TYR A 114 -6.82 -4.49 -11.63
CA TYR A 114 -7.86 -5.11 -12.45
C TYR A 114 -7.71 -6.62 -12.58
N TYR A 115 -6.47 -7.12 -12.73
CA TYR A 115 -6.26 -8.55 -12.81
C TYR A 115 -6.73 -9.27 -11.55
N SER A 116 -6.48 -8.70 -10.36
CA SER A 116 -6.93 -9.30 -9.10
C SER A 116 -8.45 -9.50 -9.04
N LEU A 117 -9.23 -8.68 -9.75
CA LEU A 117 -10.70 -8.79 -9.83
C LEU A 117 -11.17 -9.91 -10.77
N THR A 118 -10.36 -10.32 -11.74
CA THR A 118 -10.69 -11.36 -12.74
C THR A 118 -9.81 -12.61 -12.65
N ASP A 119 -8.86 -12.65 -11.72
CA ASP A 119 -7.97 -13.80 -11.55
C ASP A 119 -8.77 -15.03 -11.08
N THR A 120 -8.79 -16.05 -11.92
CA THR A 120 -9.43 -17.34 -11.65
C THR A 120 -8.44 -18.46 -11.34
N SER A 121 -7.14 -18.12 -11.29
CA SER A 121 -6.09 -19.08 -10.95
C SER A 121 -6.15 -19.49 -9.48
N GLU A 122 -5.47 -20.59 -9.15
CA GLU A 122 -5.35 -21.05 -7.77
C GLU A 122 -4.64 -19.98 -6.93
N GLN A 123 -5.37 -19.43 -5.95
CA GLN A 123 -4.89 -18.33 -5.14
C GLN A 123 -3.79 -18.78 -4.17
N TYR A 124 -2.72 -17.98 -4.10
CA TYR A 124 -1.62 -18.15 -3.16
C TYR A 124 -1.26 -16.79 -2.54
N PHE A 125 -0.53 -16.81 -1.43
CA PHE A 125 -0.25 -15.60 -0.64
C PHE A 125 1.20 -15.55 -0.19
N GLY A 126 1.86 -14.40 -0.38
CA GLY A 126 3.31 -14.27 -0.40
C GLY A 126 3.87 -14.58 -1.78
N ALA A 127 5.05 -14.04 -2.09
CA ALA A 127 5.67 -14.17 -3.41
C ALA A 127 5.81 -15.63 -3.89
N ASN A 128 5.91 -16.59 -2.96
CA ASN A 128 6.04 -18.02 -3.25
C ASN A 128 4.93 -18.87 -2.58
N GLY A 129 3.85 -18.24 -2.11
CA GLY A 129 2.72 -18.93 -1.47
C GLY A 129 2.98 -19.37 -0.01
N GLU A 130 4.04 -18.89 0.64
CA GLU A 130 4.42 -19.26 2.01
C GLU A 130 3.37 -18.91 3.08
N TYR A 131 2.46 -17.97 2.78
CA TYR A 131 1.37 -17.56 3.68
C TYR A 131 0.03 -18.18 3.34
N THR A 132 -0.08 -19.01 2.29
CA THR A 132 -1.37 -19.56 1.83
C THR A 132 -2.13 -20.32 2.93
N ASN A 133 -1.42 -21.14 3.71
CA ASN A 133 -2.02 -21.84 4.84
C ASN A 133 -2.43 -20.90 5.99
N LEU A 134 -1.69 -19.81 6.19
CA LEU A 134 -2.00 -18.80 7.19
C LEU A 134 -3.27 -18.05 6.80
N VAL A 135 -3.34 -17.54 5.57
CA VAL A 135 -4.51 -16.81 5.04
C VAL A 135 -5.75 -17.70 5.12
N SER A 136 -5.67 -18.94 4.63
CA SER A 136 -6.77 -19.91 4.75
C SER A 136 -7.27 -20.11 6.19
N LYS A 137 -6.37 -20.05 7.19
CA LYS A 137 -6.73 -20.14 8.61
C LYS A 137 -7.38 -18.85 9.12
N ILE A 138 -6.88 -17.68 8.71
CA ILE A 138 -7.43 -16.38 9.07
C ILE A 138 -8.85 -16.26 8.50
N THR A 139 -9.06 -16.58 7.22
CA THR A 139 -10.37 -16.60 6.55
C THR A 139 -11.39 -17.40 7.36
N ARG A 140 -11.12 -18.69 7.65
CA ARG A 140 -12.03 -19.52 8.46
C ARG A 140 -12.30 -18.94 9.86
N GLY A 141 -11.32 -18.26 10.43
CA GLY A 141 -11.45 -17.58 11.71
C GLY A 141 -12.43 -16.41 11.64
N LEU A 142 -12.30 -15.56 10.62
CA LEU A 142 -13.17 -14.41 10.37
C LEU A 142 -14.59 -14.86 10.01
N GLU A 143 -14.74 -15.82 9.08
CA GLU A 143 -16.04 -16.40 8.71
C GLU A 143 -16.81 -16.92 9.94
N GLY A 144 -16.13 -17.71 10.79
CA GLY A 144 -16.74 -18.29 11.97
C GLY A 144 -16.97 -17.30 13.11
N PHE A 145 -16.21 -16.21 13.17
CA PHE A 145 -16.34 -15.20 14.21
C PHE A 145 -17.50 -14.26 13.91
N TRP A 146 -17.58 -13.77 12.68
CA TRP A 146 -18.59 -12.81 12.22
C TRP A 146 -19.84 -13.46 11.64
N ASN A 147 -19.86 -14.79 11.51
CA ASN A 147 -20.94 -15.55 10.88
C ASN A 147 -21.17 -15.16 9.41
N MET A 148 -20.08 -14.94 8.67
CA MET A 148 -20.05 -14.57 7.25
C MET A 148 -19.45 -15.70 6.42
N SER A 149 -20.11 -16.85 6.36
CA SER A 149 -19.51 -18.07 5.76
C SER A 149 -19.64 -18.08 4.24
N ASN A 150 -18.52 -18.17 3.52
CA ASN A 150 -18.44 -18.17 2.06
C ASN A 150 -19.02 -16.91 1.39
N GLU A 151 -19.08 -15.79 2.11
CA GLU A 151 -19.54 -14.50 1.56
C GLU A 151 -18.41 -13.79 0.80
N VAL A 152 -17.17 -13.95 1.27
CA VAL A 152 -16.00 -13.21 0.79
C VAL A 152 -14.95 -14.15 0.23
N SER A 153 -14.48 -13.88 -0.99
CA SER A 153 -13.29 -14.51 -1.58
C SER A 153 -12.04 -13.70 -1.24
N VAL A 154 -10.98 -14.34 -0.76
CA VAL A 154 -9.68 -13.68 -0.53
C VAL A 154 -8.76 -13.96 -1.70
N ARG A 155 -8.10 -12.93 -2.25
CA ARG A 155 -7.18 -13.02 -3.39
C ARG A 155 -5.83 -12.38 -3.10
N GLY A 156 -4.80 -12.92 -3.73
CA GLY A 156 -3.44 -12.37 -3.70
C GLY A 156 -3.22 -11.42 -4.88
N GLN A 157 -2.52 -10.32 -4.63
CA GLN A 157 -1.97 -9.49 -5.69
C GLN A 157 -0.44 -9.58 -5.66
N HIS A 158 0.19 -9.74 -6.83
CA HIS A 158 1.60 -10.09 -6.92
C HIS A 158 2.33 -9.17 -7.90
N ASN A 159 3.60 -8.83 -7.62
CA ASN A 159 4.43 -8.10 -8.59
C ASN A 159 4.64 -8.89 -9.88
N SER A 160 4.70 -10.22 -9.76
CA SER A 160 4.94 -11.14 -10.88
C SER A 160 3.76 -11.25 -11.86
N THR A 161 2.56 -10.76 -11.49
CA THR A 161 1.37 -10.78 -12.36
C THR A 161 1.66 -10.19 -13.74
N LEU A 162 2.35 -9.05 -13.77
CA LEU A 162 2.65 -8.33 -15.01
C LEU A 162 3.93 -8.81 -15.70
N ASN A 163 4.51 -9.91 -15.23
CA ASN A 163 5.57 -10.65 -15.90
C ASN A 163 5.09 -11.98 -16.50
N ASP A 164 3.77 -12.19 -16.61
CA ASP A 164 3.15 -13.32 -17.29
C ASP A 164 2.38 -12.84 -18.51
N SER A 165 2.81 -13.29 -19.69
CA SER A 165 2.24 -12.86 -20.97
C SER A 165 0.75 -13.20 -21.09
N SER A 166 0.34 -14.35 -20.56
CA SER A 166 -1.06 -14.79 -20.64
C SER A 166 -1.94 -13.88 -19.79
N LYS A 167 -1.49 -13.55 -18.58
CA LYS A 167 -2.21 -12.64 -17.67
C LYS A 167 -2.32 -11.23 -18.26
N VAL A 168 -1.24 -10.71 -18.84
CA VAL A 168 -1.26 -9.39 -19.49
C VAL A 168 -2.22 -9.38 -20.69
N ILE A 169 -2.27 -10.45 -21.49
CA ILE A 169 -3.25 -10.59 -22.58
C ILE A 169 -4.67 -10.61 -22.03
N ASP A 170 -4.95 -11.37 -20.97
CA ASP A 170 -6.27 -11.44 -20.33
C ASP A 170 -6.72 -10.05 -19.86
N ILE A 171 -5.82 -9.29 -19.23
CA ILE A 171 -6.12 -7.91 -18.78
C ILE A 171 -6.47 -7.02 -19.97
N LEU A 172 -5.60 -6.99 -20.98
CA LEU A 172 -5.75 -6.10 -22.13
C LEU A 172 -6.98 -6.43 -22.99
N THR A 173 -7.31 -7.71 -23.11
CA THR A 173 -8.50 -8.14 -23.85
C THR A 173 -9.78 -7.87 -23.07
N PHE A 174 -9.83 -8.23 -21.79
CA PHE A 174 -11.04 -8.08 -20.98
C PHE A 174 -11.28 -6.63 -20.55
N TRP A 175 -10.32 -6.02 -19.86
CA TRP A 175 -10.49 -4.70 -19.26
C TRP A 175 -10.34 -3.58 -20.29
N TYR A 176 -9.40 -3.69 -21.23
CA TYR A 176 -9.10 -2.65 -22.21
C TYR A 176 -9.75 -2.90 -23.59
N GLY A 177 -10.42 -4.05 -23.78
CA GLY A 177 -11.19 -4.34 -24.98
C GLY A 177 -10.34 -4.52 -26.24
N LEU A 178 -9.03 -4.79 -26.09
CA LEU A 178 -8.15 -4.98 -27.23
C LEU A 178 -8.41 -6.32 -27.94
N PRO A 179 -8.29 -6.38 -29.28
CA PRO A 179 -8.22 -7.65 -29.99
C PRO A 179 -7.04 -8.50 -29.48
N GLU A 180 -7.22 -9.82 -29.42
CA GLU A 180 -6.21 -10.76 -28.88
C GLU A 180 -4.83 -10.61 -29.54
N GLU A 181 -4.78 -10.41 -30.87
CA GLU A 181 -3.51 -10.19 -31.59
C GLU A 181 -2.79 -8.90 -31.15
N GLU A 182 -3.54 -7.83 -30.89
CA GLU A 182 -3.00 -6.56 -30.42
C GLU A 182 -2.57 -6.65 -28.95
N ALA A 183 -3.38 -7.29 -28.11
CA ALA A 183 -3.04 -7.59 -26.72
C ALA A 183 -1.76 -8.41 -26.61
N ALA A 184 -1.56 -9.41 -27.48
CA ALA A 184 -0.33 -10.21 -27.52
C ALA A 184 0.91 -9.39 -27.88
N ILE A 185 0.78 -8.43 -28.81
CA ILE A 185 1.88 -7.51 -29.16
C ILE A 185 2.25 -6.63 -27.97
N TYR A 186 1.25 -6.09 -27.25
CA TYR A 186 1.53 -5.28 -26.06
C TYR A 186 2.09 -6.11 -24.91
N ALA A 187 1.61 -7.33 -24.70
CA ALA A 187 2.17 -8.23 -23.70
C ALA A 187 3.65 -8.56 -23.98
N ASP A 188 4.00 -8.82 -25.24
CA ASP A 188 5.39 -9.01 -25.66
C ASP A 188 6.23 -7.75 -25.41
N TYR A 189 5.70 -6.56 -25.72
CA TYR A 189 6.37 -5.29 -25.44
C TYR A 189 6.61 -5.06 -23.94
N PHE A 190 5.58 -5.23 -23.11
CA PHE A 190 5.72 -5.04 -21.65
C PHE A 190 6.75 -6.02 -21.06
N ILE A 191 6.75 -7.28 -21.48
CA ILE A 191 7.64 -8.29 -20.90
C ILE A 191 9.07 -8.18 -21.44
N ASN A 192 9.22 -8.14 -22.76
CA ASN A 192 10.53 -8.26 -23.41
C ASN A 192 11.23 -6.90 -23.63
N VAL A 193 10.55 -5.79 -23.38
CA VAL A 193 11.13 -4.44 -23.46
C VAL A 193 11.03 -3.72 -22.12
N VAL A 194 9.82 -3.53 -21.58
CA VAL A 194 9.64 -2.70 -20.39
C VAL A 194 10.20 -3.39 -19.13
N ASN A 195 9.75 -4.62 -18.84
CA ASN A 195 10.22 -5.39 -17.68
C ASN A 195 11.69 -5.82 -17.80
N ALA A 196 12.16 -6.09 -19.02
CA ALA A 196 13.54 -6.48 -19.25
C ALA A 196 14.55 -5.35 -18.96
N GLU A 197 14.14 -4.09 -19.14
CA GLU A 197 15.01 -2.92 -18.98
C GLU A 197 14.75 -2.15 -17.68
N SER A 198 13.53 -2.21 -17.12
CA SER A 198 13.21 -1.52 -15.86
C SER A 198 13.78 -2.27 -14.65
N THR A 199 14.46 -1.53 -13.79
CA THR A 199 14.90 -1.96 -12.46
C THR A 199 13.87 -1.64 -11.36
N PHE A 200 12.78 -0.98 -11.72
CA PHE A 200 11.73 -0.53 -10.80
C PHE A 200 10.50 -1.43 -10.83
N LEU A 201 9.83 -1.58 -11.99
CA LEU A 201 8.43 -2.04 -12.05
C LEU A 201 8.16 -3.38 -11.36
N ILE A 202 8.38 -4.51 -12.03
CA ILE A 202 8.08 -5.85 -11.48
C ILE A 202 9.00 -6.26 -10.31
N GLU A 203 10.07 -5.50 -10.08
CA GLU A 203 11.03 -5.71 -9.00
C GLU A 203 10.62 -4.96 -7.72
N SER A 204 9.76 -3.94 -7.82
CA SER A 204 9.35 -3.12 -6.68
C SER A 204 8.12 -3.70 -6.00
N PRO A 205 8.10 -3.79 -4.65
CA PRO A 205 6.89 -4.13 -3.90
C PRO A 205 5.74 -3.17 -4.17
N LEU A 206 6.01 -1.97 -4.67
CA LEU A 206 4.99 -0.94 -4.89
C LEU A 206 3.95 -1.30 -5.96
N VAL A 207 4.23 -2.24 -6.86
CA VAL A 207 3.24 -2.70 -7.87
C VAL A 207 2.15 -3.57 -7.25
N SER A 208 2.40 -4.19 -6.10
CA SER A 208 1.40 -4.90 -5.28
C SER A 208 1.31 -4.35 -3.87
N PHE A 209 1.54 -3.05 -3.72
CA PHE A 209 1.37 -2.34 -2.45
C PHE A 209 -0.07 -1.86 -2.32
N ASP A 210 -0.98 -2.81 -2.13
CA ASP A 210 -2.39 -2.50 -1.90
C ASP A 210 -3.07 -3.56 -1.01
N GLY A 211 -4.12 -3.15 -0.33
CA GLY A 211 -5.03 -3.97 0.47
C GLY A 211 -6.40 -3.32 0.37
N PHE A 212 -7.40 -4.10 -0.07
CA PHE A 212 -8.72 -3.55 -0.34
C PHE A 212 -9.84 -4.57 -0.21
N ALA A 213 -11.03 -4.05 0.11
CA ALA A 213 -12.28 -4.76 0.16
C ALA A 213 -13.25 -4.20 -0.89
N ILE A 214 -13.91 -5.08 -1.64
CA ILE A 214 -14.89 -4.72 -2.66
C ILE A 214 -16.18 -5.50 -2.48
N ALA A 215 -17.30 -4.78 -2.47
CA ALA A 215 -18.63 -5.35 -2.62
C ALA A 215 -19.02 -5.33 -4.10
N LEU A 216 -19.06 -6.51 -4.71
CA LEU A 216 -19.26 -6.63 -6.17
C LEU A 216 -20.73 -6.69 -6.56
N GLU A 217 -21.64 -6.92 -5.61
CA GLU A 217 -23.08 -6.95 -5.87
C GLU A 217 -23.45 -7.95 -6.99
N GLY A 218 -22.71 -9.05 -7.07
CA GLY A 218 -22.87 -10.10 -8.09
C GLY A 218 -22.31 -9.76 -9.49
N GLN A 219 -21.66 -8.61 -9.66
CA GLN A 219 -20.92 -8.30 -10.89
C GLN A 219 -19.75 -9.26 -11.07
N LEU A 220 -19.34 -9.47 -12.34
CA LEU A 220 -18.31 -10.45 -12.72
C LEU A 220 -18.66 -11.91 -12.33
N ASP A 221 -19.94 -12.19 -12.07
CA ASP A 221 -20.45 -13.50 -11.63
C ASP A 221 -19.75 -14.04 -10.36
N GLN A 222 -19.36 -13.14 -9.45
CA GLN A 222 -18.65 -13.47 -8.22
C GLN A 222 -19.20 -12.72 -7.00
N GLY A 223 -18.94 -13.28 -5.80
CA GLY A 223 -19.25 -12.63 -4.53
C GLY A 223 -18.21 -11.56 -4.18
N ASP A 224 -18.29 -11.04 -2.96
CA ASP A 224 -17.42 -9.96 -2.50
C ASP A 224 -15.98 -10.43 -2.35
N ILE A 225 -15.03 -9.50 -2.47
CA ILE A 225 -13.60 -9.83 -2.52
C ILE A 225 -12.82 -9.01 -1.51
N ILE A 226 -11.85 -9.66 -0.89
CA ILE A 226 -10.72 -9.01 -0.24
C ILE A 226 -9.47 -9.33 -1.05
N VAL A 227 -8.71 -8.31 -1.42
CA VAL A 227 -7.42 -8.47 -2.11
C VAL A 227 -6.33 -7.94 -1.20
N ILE A 228 -5.23 -8.68 -1.09
CA ILE A 228 -4.04 -8.23 -0.37
C ILE A 228 -2.82 -8.50 -1.22
N GLY A 229 -2.04 -7.45 -1.45
CA GLY A 229 -0.83 -7.51 -2.23
C GLY A 229 0.41 -7.90 -1.42
N ASP A 230 1.30 -8.65 -2.05
CA ASP A 230 2.55 -9.10 -1.43
C ASP A 230 3.44 -7.92 -1.01
N GLY A 231 3.46 -6.86 -1.81
CA GLY A 231 4.24 -5.66 -1.54
C GLY A 231 3.83 -4.91 -0.29
N LEU A 232 2.53 -4.87 0.03
CA LEU A 232 2.03 -4.32 1.30
C LEU A 232 2.61 -5.07 2.49
N ILE A 233 2.62 -6.41 2.40
CA ILE A 233 3.15 -7.27 3.46
C ILE A 233 4.67 -7.11 3.60
N GLU A 234 5.39 -7.04 2.49
CA GLU A 234 6.84 -6.87 2.44
C GLU A 234 7.26 -5.55 3.10
N LEU A 235 6.72 -4.42 2.63
CA LEU A 235 7.10 -3.11 3.13
C LEU A 235 6.66 -2.91 4.60
N ALA A 236 5.50 -3.45 5.01
CA ALA A 236 5.09 -3.41 6.42
C ALA A 236 6.01 -4.24 7.32
N ALA A 237 6.57 -5.33 6.79
CA ALA A 237 7.53 -6.15 7.51
C ALA A 237 8.90 -5.47 7.65
N GLU A 238 9.34 -4.78 6.59
CA GLU A 238 10.53 -3.92 6.63
C GLU A 238 10.37 -2.75 7.62
N ALA A 239 9.14 -2.22 7.76
CA ALA A 239 8.80 -1.23 8.78
C ALA A 239 8.74 -1.80 10.22
N GLY A 240 9.05 -3.09 10.40
CA GLY A 240 9.29 -3.71 11.70
C GLY A 240 8.12 -4.51 12.28
N VAL A 241 7.07 -4.78 11.51
CA VAL A 241 5.92 -5.59 11.95
C VAL A 241 6.07 -7.04 11.47
N ASP A 242 5.84 -8.05 12.33
CA ASP A 242 5.90 -9.45 11.89
C ASP A 242 4.88 -9.70 10.76
N SER A 243 5.32 -10.26 9.63
CA SER A 243 4.45 -10.44 8.45
C SER A 243 3.15 -11.20 8.76
N LYS A 244 3.14 -12.12 9.73
CA LYS A 244 1.91 -12.84 10.11
C LYS A 244 0.94 -11.95 10.88
N VAL A 245 1.46 -10.97 11.61
CA VAL A 245 0.67 -9.91 12.23
C VAL A 245 0.14 -8.96 11.18
N VAL A 246 0.94 -8.60 10.17
CA VAL A 246 0.47 -7.80 9.02
C VAL A 246 -0.69 -8.50 8.32
N TRP A 247 -0.51 -9.75 7.90
CA TRP A 247 -1.57 -10.55 7.27
C TRP A 247 -2.85 -10.60 8.12
N SER A 248 -2.74 -10.83 9.43
CA SER A 248 -3.92 -10.92 10.29
C SER A 248 -4.57 -9.56 10.53
N GLY A 249 -3.78 -8.49 10.60
CA GLY A 249 -4.23 -7.11 10.78
C GLY A 249 -4.99 -6.61 9.58
N ILE A 250 -4.35 -6.61 8.41
CA ILE A 250 -4.96 -6.17 7.15
C ILE A 250 -6.18 -7.03 6.83
N MET A 251 -6.09 -8.37 6.84
CA MET A 251 -7.27 -9.21 6.56
C MET A 251 -8.45 -8.94 7.50
N ALA A 252 -8.21 -8.65 8.78
CA ALA A 252 -9.28 -8.35 9.71
C ALA A 252 -9.87 -6.95 9.49
N HIS A 253 -9.06 -6.00 9.02
CA HIS A 253 -9.45 -4.65 8.63
C HIS A 253 -10.34 -4.68 7.40
N GLU A 254 -9.88 -5.34 6.33
CA GLU A 254 -10.67 -5.55 5.11
C GLU A 254 -11.98 -6.30 5.38
N TRP A 255 -11.98 -7.23 6.35
CA TRP A 255 -13.21 -7.89 6.78
C TRP A 255 -14.16 -6.95 7.53
N GLY A 256 -13.62 -5.95 8.24
CA GLY A 256 -14.38 -4.85 8.83
C GLY A 256 -15.14 -4.07 7.76
N HIS A 257 -14.50 -3.79 6.62
CA HIS A 257 -15.17 -3.19 5.46
C HIS A 257 -16.27 -4.08 4.89
N GLN A 258 -16.05 -5.39 4.79
CA GLN A 258 -17.10 -6.33 4.36
C GLN A 258 -18.30 -6.34 5.33
N ILE A 259 -18.06 -6.18 6.64
CA ILE A 259 -19.14 -5.99 7.61
C ILE A 259 -19.90 -4.69 7.34
N GLN A 260 -19.21 -3.59 7.03
CA GLN A 260 -19.86 -2.32 6.70
C GLN A 260 -20.71 -2.42 5.43
N PHE A 261 -20.22 -3.09 4.38
CA PHE A 261 -20.98 -3.35 3.15
C PHE A 261 -22.26 -4.16 3.40
N ASN A 262 -22.21 -5.11 4.34
CA ASN A 262 -23.38 -5.87 4.76
C ASN A 262 -24.38 -5.08 5.61
N ASN A 263 -24.00 -3.91 6.13
CA ASN A 263 -24.81 -3.08 7.04
C ASN A 263 -24.86 -1.60 6.59
N ARG A 264 -25.03 -1.37 5.29
CA ARG A 264 -25.10 -0.01 4.69
C ARG A 264 -26.15 0.91 5.33
N ASP A 265 -27.17 0.34 5.96
CA ASP A 265 -28.19 1.09 6.69
C ASP A 265 -27.67 1.80 7.95
N TRP A 266 -26.46 1.49 8.41
CA TRP A 266 -25.73 2.28 9.41
C TRP A 266 -25.37 3.69 8.92
N TYR A 267 -25.21 3.87 7.60
CA TYR A 267 -24.75 5.12 7.00
C TYR A 267 -25.77 5.68 5.99
N PRO A 268 -27.03 5.96 6.39
CA PRO A 268 -28.08 6.34 5.46
C PRO A 268 -27.82 7.66 4.70
N ASN A 269 -26.89 8.49 5.21
CA ASN A 269 -26.44 9.72 4.57
C ASN A 269 -24.91 9.76 4.40
N GLY A 270 -24.25 8.60 4.41
CA GLY A 270 -22.80 8.49 4.58
C GLY A 270 -22.37 8.48 6.05
N ALA A 271 -21.13 8.07 6.31
CA ALA A 271 -20.58 7.95 7.66
C ALA A 271 -20.26 9.30 8.32
N ALA A 272 -20.16 10.38 7.53
CA ALA A 272 -20.01 11.75 7.99
C ALA A 272 -20.54 12.76 6.96
N ASP A 273 -20.54 14.05 7.31
CA ASP A 273 -21.08 15.14 6.49
C ASP A 273 -20.30 15.44 5.20
N ASN A 274 -19.08 14.93 5.06
CA ASN A 274 -18.23 15.11 3.88
C ASN A 274 -17.39 13.86 3.61
N ALA A 275 -16.92 13.71 2.37
CA ALA A 275 -16.22 12.52 1.91
C ALA A 275 -14.94 12.18 2.72
N PRO A 276 -13.97 13.11 2.94
CA PRO A 276 -12.79 12.81 3.76
C PRO A 276 -13.11 12.29 5.16
N GLU A 277 -14.07 12.92 5.84
CA GLU A 277 -14.47 12.51 7.19
C GLU A 277 -15.28 11.22 7.18
N ALA A 278 -16.03 10.95 6.11
CA ALA A 278 -16.79 9.70 5.96
C ALA A 278 -15.83 8.53 5.76
N THR A 279 -14.86 8.64 4.84
CA THR A 279 -13.79 7.64 4.64
C THR A 279 -13.02 7.41 5.93
N ARG A 280 -12.57 8.49 6.59
CA ARG A 280 -11.89 8.36 7.88
C ARG A 280 -12.74 7.61 8.91
N THR A 281 -14.03 7.88 8.97
CA THR A 281 -14.92 7.23 9.95
C THR A 281 -15.04 5.73 9.68
N THR A 282 -15.21 5.32 8.43
CA THR A 282 -15.29 3.90 8.06
C THR A 282 -13.96 3.17 8.29
N GLU A 283 -12.83 3.81 8.05
CA GLU A 283 -11.48 3.29 8.31
C GLU A 283 -11.23 3.04 9.81
N LEU A 284 -11.51 4.05 10.64
CA LEU A 284 -11.36 3.92 12.10
C LEU A 284 -12.30 2.85 12.67
N GLU A 285 -13.47 2.66 12.06
CA GLU A 285 -14.37 1.60 12.44
C GLU A 285 -13.81 0.22 12.07
N ALA A 286 -13.26 0.05 10.87
CA ALA A 286 -12.59 -1.19 10.45
C ALA A 286 -11.37 -1.52 11.34
N ASP A 287 -10.60 -0.51 11.75
CA ASP A 287 -9.53 -0.62 12.75
C ASP A 287 -10.09 -1.11 14.11
N PHE A 288 -11.22 -0.57 14.54
CA PHE A 288 -11.89 -0.96 15.79
C PHE A 288 -12.41 -2.41 15.73
N PHE A 289 -13.05 -2.81 14.63
CA PHE A 289 -13.46 -4.20 14.37
C PHE A 289 -12.26 -5.15 14.43
N THR A 290 -11.14 -4.75 13.85
CA THR A 290 -9.88 -5.51 13.87
C THR A 290 -9.36 -5.72 15.28
N GLY A 291 -9.27 -4.64 16.06
CA GLY A 291 -8.84 -4.68 17.45
C GLY A 291 -9.71 -5.63 18.29
N TYR A 292 -11.03 -5.60 18.07
CA TYR A 292 -11.98 -6.50 18.71
C TYR A 292 -11.72 -7.95 18.32
N TYR A 293 -11.70 -8.28 17.03
CA TYR A 293 -11.51 -9.64 16.53
C TYR A 293 -10.18 -10.25 16.95
N LEU A 294 -9.06 -9.55 16.70
CA LEU A 294 -7.71 -10.11 16.93
C LEU A 294 -7.46 -10.41 18.40
N THR A 295 -8.12 -9.69 19.31
CA THR A 295 -7.93 -9.82 20.75
C THR A 295 -8.92 -10.81 21.37
N HIS A 296 -10.11 -10.96 20.78
CA HIS A 296 -11.18 -11.73 21.40
C HIS A 296 -10.81 -13.21 21.58
N LYS A 297 -11.28 -13.82 22.67
CA LYS A 297 -10.96 -15.21 23.07
C LYS A 297 -11.39 -16.28 22.06
N ARG A 298 -12.31 -15.94 21.15
CA ARG A 298 -12.78 -16.81 20.06
C ARG A 298 -12.35 -16.31 18.67
N GLY A 299 -11.60 -15.21 18.61
CA GLY A 299 -11.06 -14.64 17.38
C GLY A 299 -9.56 -14.92 17.27
N GLY A 300 -8.76 -13.88 17.00
CA GLY A 300 -7.32 -14.01 16.82
C GLY A 300 -6.55 -14.45 18.08
N THR A 301 -7.08 -14.19 19.27
CA THR A 301 -6.46 -14.50 20.59
C THR A 301 -5.05 -13.92 20.78
N TYR A 302 -4.77 -12.76 20.19
CA TYR A 302 -3.47 -12.12 20.26
C TYR A 302 -3.11 -11.78 21.71
N ASN A 303 -1.85 -12.03 22.06
CA ASN A 303 -1.29 -11.58 23.33
C ASN A 303 -0.78 -10.14 23.17
N TRP A 304 -0.42 -9.51 24.30
CA TRP A 304 -0.01 -8.11 24.30
C TRP A 304 1.12 -7.78 23.33
N LYS A 305 2.13 -8.67 23.17
CA LYS A 305 3.22 -8.44 22.21
C LYS A 305 2.69 -8.30 20.78
N LYS A 306 1.84 -9.23 20.35
CA LYS A 306 1.22 -9.14 19.02
C LYS A 306 0.23 -7.99 18.92
N THR A 307 -0.37 -7.59 20.05
CA THR A 307 -1.19 -6.37 20.12
C THR A 307 -0.37 -5.13 19.82
N GLU A 308 0.79 -4.96 20.46
CA GLU A 308 1.69 -3.85 20.16
C GLU A 308 2.11 -3.84 18.68
N GLU A 309 2.41 -5.01 18.11
CA GLU A 309 2.78 -5.13 16.69
C GLU A 309 1.63 -4.70 15.76
N PHE A 310 0.38 -5.14 15.98
CA PHE A 310 -0.72 -4.69 15.11
C PHE A 310 -1.10 -3.22 15.35
N LEU A 311 -0.98 -2.70 16.58
CA LEU A 311 -1.18 -1.28 16.84
C LEU A 311 -0.13 -0.43 16.12
N SER A 312 1.12 -0.91 16.04
CA SER A 312 2.17 -0.28 15.23
C SER A 312 1.85 -0.32 13.74
N LEU A 313 1.22 -1.39 13.25
CA LEU A 313 0.73 -1.44 11.87
C LEU A 313 -0.30 -0.35 11.60
N PHE A 314 -1.37 -0.25 12.40
CA PHE A 314 -2.41 0.78 12.23
C PHE A 314 -1.88 2.21 12.38
N PHE A 315 -0.88 2.42 13.24
CA PHE A 315 -0.15 3.68 13.28
C PHE A 315 0.56 3.96 11.94
N ASN A 316 1.26 2.96 11.40
CA ASN A 316 2.08 3.09 10.21
C ASN A 316 1.27 3.37 8.94
N ILE A 317 0.04 2.87 8.83
CA ILE A 317 -0.88 3.05 7.69
C ILE A 317 -1.78 4.28 7.80
N GLY A 318 -1.61 5.12 8.83
CA GLY A 318 -2.29 6.40 8.91
C GLY A 318 -1.66 7.46 8.01
N ASP A 319 -2.46 8.45 7.60
CA ASP A 319 -2.03 9.56 6.77
C ASP A 319 -2.49 10.92 7.32
N CYS A 320 -2.06 12.01 6.68
CA CYS A 320 -2.50 13.37 7.04
C CYS A 320 -3.08 14.14 5.86
N SER A 321 -3.71 13.41 4.95
CA SER A 321 -4.38 13.91 3.76
C SER A 321 -5.79 14.41 4.09
N PHE A 322 -5.94 15.31 5.08
CA PHE A 322 -7.23 15.73 5.65
C PHE A 322 -8.30 16.22 4.64
N THR A 323 -7.87 16.67 3.46
CA THR A 323 -8.77 17.14 2.39
C THR A 323 -8.96 16.13 1.26
N SER A 324 -8.27 14.99 1.31
CA SER A 324 -8.39 13.89 0.35
C SER A 324 -9.64 13.07 0.65
N GLU A 325 -10.35 12.66 -0.39
CA GLU A 325 -11.45 11.70 -0.25
C GLU A 325 -10.95 10.33 0.25
N GLY A 326 -9.67 10.01 0.05
CA GLY A 326 -8.99 8.83 0.61
C GLY A 326 -8.22 9.13 1.90
N HIS A 327 -8.78 9.92 2.82
CA HIS A 327 -8.14 10.17 4.11
C HIS A 327 -8.42 9.00 5.08
N HIS A 328 -7.40 8.20 5.38
CA HIS A 328 -7.54 7.01 6.24
C HIS A 328 -7.57 7.33 7.75
N GLY A 329 -7.33 8.59 8.10
CA GLY A 329 -7.13 9.03 9.47
C GLY A 329 -5.67 9.10 9.87
N THR A 330 -5.38 9.95 10.85
CA THR A 330 -4.01 10.15 11.33
C THR A 330 -3.46 8.87 11.97
N PRO A 331 -2.13 8.66 11.96
CA PRO A 331 -1.48 7.56 12.66
C PRO A 331 -1.97 7.35 14.10
N ALA A 332 -2.17 8.44 14.84
CA ALA A 332 -2.65 8.38 16.22
C ALA A 332 -4.13 7.95 16.32
N GLN A 333 -4.98 8.45 15.41
CA GLN A 333 -6.40 8.08 15.37
C GLN A 333 -6.58 6.59 15.05
N ARG A 334 -5.91 6.10 14.00
CA ARG A 334 -5.96 4.68 13.58
C ARG A 334 -5.50 3.74 14.70
N MET A 335 -4.34 4.04 15.29
CA MET A 335 -3.82 3.28 16.44
C MET A 335 -4.80 3.29 17.62
N GLU A 336 -5.39 4.45 17.94
CA GLU A 336 -6.31 4.55 19.08
C GLU A 336 -7.62 3.80 18.80
N ALA A 337 -8.18 3.86 17.59
CA ALA A 337 -9.38 3.11 17.21
C ALA A 337 -9.17 1.60 17.38
N ALA A 338 -8.07 1.07 16.83
CA ALA A 338 -7.69 -0.34 16.98
C ALA A 338 -7.48 -0.73 18.46
N LYS A 339 -6.89 0.15 19.25
CA LYS A 339 -6.71 -0.05 20.69
C LYS A 339 -8.03 -0.06 21.47
N GLN A 340 -9.00 0.77 21.09
CA GLN A 340 -10.33 0.74 21.71
C GLN A 340 -11.07 -0.56 21.39
N GLY A 341 -10.92 -1.10 20.18
CA GLY A 341 -11.40 -2.45 19.84
C GLY A 341 -10.78 -3.55 20.71
N TYR A 342 -9.46 -3.48 20.94
CA TYR A 342 -8.76 -4.37 21.90
C TYR A 342 -9.36 -4.25 23.31
N ILE A 343 -9.62 -3.03 23.79
CA ILE A 343 -10.21 -2.78 25.11
C ILE A 343 -11.62 -3.37 25.19
N LEU A 344 -12.45 -3.21 24.15
CA LEU A 344 -13.77 -3.82 24.07
C LEU A 344 -13.70 -5.34 24.21
N ALA A 345 -12.83 -5.99 23.44
CA ALA A 345 -12.64 -7.44 23.51
C ALA A 345 -12.17 -7.91 24.90
N GLN A 346 -11.28 -7.15 25.53
CA GLN A 346 -10.82 -7.46 26.89
C GLN A 346 -11.91 -7.25 27.94
N ASN A 347 -12.85 -6.33 27.71
CA ASN A 347 -13.94 -5.98 28.62
C ASN A 347 -15.21 -6.83 28.43
N ALA A 348 -15.35 -7.56 27.32
CA ALA A 348 -16.41 -8.54 27.08
C ALA A 348 -16.36 -9.78 28.03
N LYS A 349 -15.82 -9.62 29.25
CA LYS A 349 -15.34 -10.61 30.24
C LYS A 349 -16.33 -11.70 30.68
N LYS A 350 -17.57 -11.76 30.20
CA LYS A 350 -18.46 -12.91 30.45
C LYS A 350 -18.39 -13.93 29.29
N LYS A 351 -17.44 -14.87 29.41
CA LYS A 351 -17.43 -16.22 28.80
C LYS A 351 -17.38 -16.35 27.27
N GLY A 352 -16.58 -15.54 26.57
CA GLY A 352 -16.34 -15.74 25.14
C GLY A 352 -17.60 -15.59 24.28
N HIS A 353 -18.55 -14.79 24.76
CA HIS A 353 -19.64 -14.32 23.93
C HIS A 353 -19.06 -13.32 22.93
N ILE A 354 -19.25 -13.61 21.65
CA ILE A 354 -18.92 -12.71 20.55
C ILE A 354 -20.09 -11.74 20.44
N LEU A 355 -19.81 -10.44 20.50
CA LEU A 355 -20.76 -9.39 20.16
C LEU A 355 -21.04 -9.49 18.66
N ASP A 356 -22.30 -9.29 18.27
CA ASP A 356 -22.61 -9.15 16.85
C ASP A 356 -22.06 -7.83 16.29
N ALA A 357 -22.07 -7.72 14.97
CA ALA A 357 -21.50 -6.57 14.27
C ALA A 357 -22.15 -5.25 14.70
N GLU A 358 -23.48 -5.23 14.87
CA GLU A 358 -24.24 -4.09 15.38
C GLU A 358 -23.75 -3.63 16.76
N ALA A 359 -23.58 -4.53 17.71
CA ALA A 359 -23.11 -4.15 19.05
C ALA A 359 -21.68 -3.61 19.03
N VAL A 360 -20.83 -4.08 18.12
CA VAL A 360 -19.47 -3.56 17.94
C VAL A 360 -19.51 -2.18 17.27
N HIS A 361 -20.32 -1.98 16.23
CA HIS A 361 -20.59 -0.69 15.59
C HIS A 361 -21.05 0.37 16.62
N VAL A 362 -22.07 0.04 17.42
CA VAL A 362 -22.56 0.93 18.49
C VAL A 362 -21.45 1.28 19.48
N SER A 363 -20.60 0.31 19.84
CA SER A 363 -19.46 0.56 20.75
C SER A 363 -18.40 1.47 20.12
N PHE A 364 -18.21 1.40 18.80
CA PHE A 364 -17.34 2.31 18.06
C PHE A 364 -17.91 3.74 18.07
N LEU A 365 -19.20 3.92 17.77
CA LEU A 365 -19.83 5.25 17.80
C LEU A 365 -19.71 5.94 19.17
N GLU A 366 -19.73 5.19 20.27
CA GLU A 366 -19.53 5.72 21.62
C GLU A 366 -18.13 6.31 21.86
N ILE A 367 -17.10 5.86 21.11
CA ILE A 367 -15.72 6.32 21.25
C ILE A 367 -15.26 7.26 20.13
N LEU A 368 -16.00 7.37 19.03
CA LEU A 368 -15.59 8.06 17.81
C LEU A 368 -15.14 9.51 18.07
N GLU A 369 -15.94 10.30 18.82
CA GLU A 369 -15.60 11.68 19.15
C GLU A 369 -14.27 11.79 19.94
N THR A 370 -14.01 10.81 20.81
CA THR A 370 -12.76 10.78 21.60
C THR A 370 -11.56 10.37 20.75
N VAL A 371 -11.74 9.41 19.83
CA VAL A 371 -10.68 8.97 18.92
C VAL A 371 -10.31 10.07 17.94
N VAL A 372 -11.29 10.71 17.31
CA VAL A 372 -11.08 11.81 16.37
C VAL A 372 -10.44 13.01 17.08
N GLY A 373 -10.85 13.28 18.32
CA GLY A 373 -10.39 14.43 19.10
C GLY A 373 -10.97 15.75 18.59
N PRO A 374 -10.63 16.90 19.22
CA PRO A 374 -10.99 18.19 18.68
C PRO A 374 -10.36 18.34 17.29
N GLN A 375 -11.16 18.72 16.28
CA GLN A 375 -10.63 19.07 14.96
C GLN A 375 -9.48 20.06 15.15
N GLU A 376 -8.26 19.65 14.81
CA GLU A 376 -7.16 20.60 14.75
C GLU A 376 -7.50 21.60 13.65
N ASN A 377 -7.94 22.79 14.05
CA ASN A 377 -8.00 23.93 13.14
C ASN A 377 -6.62 24.04 12.49
N THR A 378 -6.56 23.81 11.18
CA THR A 378 -5.36 23.89 10.32
C THR A 378 -4.78 25.32 10.19
N ASN A 379 -5.01 26.18 11.19
CA ASN A 379 -4.44 27.52 11.32
C ASN A 379 -3.23 27.57 12.28
N PHE A 380 -2.50 26.48 12.48
CA PHE A 380 -1.18 26.51 13.13
C PHE A 380 -0.05 26.78 12.11
N LEU A 381 -0.21 27.83 11.31
CA LEU A 381 0.89 28.56 10.69
C LEU A 381 0.95 29.97 11.30
N ALA A 382 1.18 30.04 12.60
CA ALA A 382 1.80 31.19 13.23
C ALA A 382 2.16 30.82 14.67
N VAL A 383 3.36 31.22 15.07
CA VAL A 383 3.88 31.23 16.44
C VAL A 383 4.64 29.96 16.87
N ALA A 384 5.86 29.83 16.37
CA ALA A 384 7.02 29.84 17.25
C ALA A 384 8.23 30.41 16.48
N GLN A 385 8.90 31.36 17.13
CA GLN A 385 10.09 32.10 16.68
C GLN A 385 11.33 31.24 16.61
#